data_AF-A0A958FTK8-F1
#
_entry.id   AF-A0A958FTK8-F1
#
_cell.length_a   1.000
_cell.length_b   1.000
_cell.length_c   1.000
_cell.angle_alpha   90.00
_cell.angle_beta   90.00
_cell.angle_gamma   90.00
#
_symmetry.space_group_name_H-M   'P 1'
#
loop_
_entity.id
_entity.type
_entity.pdbx_description
1 polymer ?
#
loop_
_entity_poly.entity_id
_entity_poly.type
_entity_poly.pdbx_seq_one_letter_code
_entity_poly.pdbx_strand_id
1 'polypeptide(L)'
;MSESQLLSRIRKDARRIAKRFNLRYLEIAPEGPRAKRFGSCDSTKTIRIRLQNLRDGAFLSYPHLVHTLCHEMAHLKHMNHGRHFKDLNTEILSWARERGIYCR
;
A
#
# COMPACT_ATOMS: atom_id res chain seq x y z
N MET A 1 18.68 -3.98 0.67
CA MET A 1 17.45 -4.64 0.18
C MET A 1 17.24 -4.21 -1.27
N SER A 2 17.09 -5.14 -2.20
CA SER A 2 16.79 -4.83 -3.60
C SER A 2 15.31 -4.48 -3.82
N GLU A 3 14.98 -3.91 -4.98
CA GLU A 3 13.60 -3.62 -5.38
C GLU A 3 12.72 -4.88 -5.32
N SER A 4 13.19 -6.00 -5.86
CA SER A 4 12.47 -7.27 -5.85
C SER A 4 12.21 -7.78 -4.43
N GLN A 5 13.19 -7.68 -3.54
CA GLN A 5 13.02 -8.05 -2.13
C GLN A 5 11.99 -7.15 -1.43
N LEU A 6 12.03 -5.84 -1.69
CA LEU A 6 11.09 -4.88 -1.14
C LEU A 6 9.66 -5.15 -1.63
N LEU A 7 9.49 -5.35 -2.93
CA LEU A 7 8.19 -5.64 -3.53
C LEU A 7 7.63 -6.99 -3.06
N SER A 8 8.49 -8.00 -2.90
CA SER A 8 8.11 -9.28 -2.31
C SER A 8 7.59 -9.14 -0.88
N ARG A 9 8.27 -8.31 -0.06
CA ARG A 9 7.83 -8.00 1.31
C ARG A 9 6.48 -7.28 1.33
N ILE A 10 6.31 -6.25 0.51
CA ILE A 10 5.04 -5.52 0.36
C ILE A 10 3.92 -6.48 -0.05
N ARG A 11 4.14 -7.33 -1.06
CA ARG A 11 3.16 -8.33 -1.51
C ARG A 11 2.79 -9.31 -0.41
N LYS A 12 3.75 -9.78 0.38
CA LYS A 12 3.50 -10.68 1.52
C LYS A 12 2.59 -10.01 2.55
N ASP A 13 2.86 -8.77 2.90
CA ASP A 13 2.05 -8.06 3.89
C ASP A 13 0.68 -7.63 3.33
N ALA A 14 0.60 -7.25 2.05
CA ALA A 14 -0.66 -7.01 1.35
C ALA A 14 -1.60 -8.23 1.39
N ARG A 15 -1.09 -9.45 1.17
CA ARG A 15 -1.89 -10.69 1.29
C ARG A 15 -2.46 -10.87 2.69
N ARG A 16 -1.67 -10.56 3.73
CA ARG A 16 -2.09 -10.67 5.14
C ARG A 16 -3.21 -9.68 5.45
N ILE A 17 -3.05 -8.42 5.03
CA ILE A 17 -4.08 -7.39 5.18
C ILE A 17 -5.34 -7.78 4.40
N ALA A 18 -5.20 -8.18 3.14
CA ALA A 18 -6.32 -8.55 2.28
C ALA A 18 -7.15 -9.69 2.88
N LYS A 19 -6.49 -10.72 3.41
CA LYS A 19 -7.14 -11.82 4.12
C LYS A 19 -7.91 -11.33 5.35
N ARG A 20 -7.34 -10.43 6.15
CA ARG A 20 -7.98 -9.91 7.38
C ARG A 20 -9.23 -9.07 7.10
N PHE A 21 -9.19 -8.25 6.06
CA PHE A 21 -10.23 -7.26 5.75
C PHE A 21 -11.19 -7.68 4.63
N ASN A 22 -11.05 -8.92 4.16
CA ASN A 22 -11.79 -9.48 3.03
C ASN A 22 -11.70 -8.56 1.78
N LEU A 23 -10.47 -8.18 1.44
CA LEU A 23 -10.17 -7.35 0.27
C LEU A 23 -9.67 -8.24 -0.87
N ARG A 24 -10.05 -7.93 -2.10
CA ARG A 24 -9.60 -8.61 -3.30
C ARG A 24 -8.89 -7.61 -4.19
N TYR A 25 -7.63 -7.87 -4.53
CA TYR A 25 -6.84 -7.09 -5.47
C TYR A 25 -6.26 -8.05 -6.54
N LEU A 26 -5.94 -7.53 -7.72
CA LEU A 26 -5.38 -8.30 -8.82
C LEU A 26 -3.87 -8.52 -8.60
N GLU A 27 -3.13 -7.42 -8.47
CA GLU A 27 -1.70 -7.45 -8.23
C GLU A 27 -1.21 -6.25 -7.42
N ILE A 28 -0.01 -6.38 -6.83
CA ILE A 28 0.78 -5.24 -6.36
C ILE A 28 1.97 -5.09 -7.30
N ALA A 29 2.08 -3.94 -7.95
CA ALA A 29 3.12 -3.61 -8.92
C ALA A 29 3.89 -2.35 -8.50
N PRO A 30 5.13 -2.16 -8.96
CA PRO A 30 5.78 -0.86 -8.85
C PRO A 30 5.02 0.17 -9.68
N GLU A 31 4.93 1.38 -9.16
CA GLU A 31 4.55 2.54 -9.94
C GLU A 31 5.75 3.02 -10.78
N GLY A 32 5.49 3.75 -11.87
CA GLY A 32 6.56 4.28 -12.71
C GLY A 32 7.55 5.17 -11.94
N PRO A 33 8.86 5.17 -12.29
CA PRO A 33 9.91 5.86 -11.52
C PRO A 33 9.76 7.38 -11.46
N ARG A 34 8.92 7.97 -12.34
CA ARG A 34 8.63 9.41 -12.38
C ARG A 34 7.21 9.76 -11.94
N ALA A 35 6.45 8.79 -11.45
CA ALA A 35 5.08 9.04 -11.02
C ALA A 35 5.07 10.02 -9.85
N LYS A 36 4.23 11.06 -9.93
CA LYS A 36 4.11 12.07 -8.87
C LYS A 36 3.41 11.53 -7.62
N ARG A 37 2.46 10.60 -7.81
CA ARG A 37 1.73 9.91 -6.75
C ARG A 37 2.59 8.86 -6.06
N PHE A 38 2.34 8.62 -4.78
CA PHE A 38 3.01 7.57 -4.01
C PHE A 38 2.39 6.19 -4.28
N GLY A 39 1.10 6.14 -4.57
CA GLY A 39 0.41 4.92 -4.96
C GLY A 39 -0.82 5.20 -5.81
N SER A 40 -1.40 4.14 -6.34
CA SER A 40 -2.71 4.16 -6.97
C SER A 40 -3.38 2.79 -6.90
N CYS A 41 -4.72 2.80 -6.88
CA CYS A 41 -5.56 1.63 -7.10
C CYS A 41 -6.47 1.91 -8.29
N ASP A 42 -6.38 1.10 -9.35
CA ASP A 42 -7.21 1.26 -10.54
C ASP A 42 -8.48 0.38 -10.52
N SER A 43 -9.32 0.52 -11.54
CA SER A 43 -10.58 -0.24 -11.69
C SER A 43 -10.38 -1.74 -11.88
N THR A 44 -9.18 -2.18 -12.29
CA THR A 44 -8.81 -3.60 -12.37
C THR A 44 -8.39 -4.16 -11.01
N LYS A 45 -8.38 -3.31 -9.97
CA LYS A 45 -7.89 -3.62 -8.62
C LYS A 45 -6.40 -3.92 -8.60
N THR A 46 -5.65 -3.33 -9.52
CA THR A 46 -4.19 -3.32 -9.48
C THR A 46 -3.75 -2.18 -8.58
N ILE A 47 -2.91 -2.49 -7.59
CA ILE A 47 -2.32 -1.49 -6.70
C ILE A 47 -0.89 -1.23 -7.16
N ARG A 48 -0.58 0.01 -7.49
CA ARG A 48 0.76 0.47 -7.84
C ARG A 48 1.34 1.27 -6.69
N ILE A 49 2.60 1.02 -6.34
CA ILE A 49 3.30 1.74 -5.27
C ILE A 49 4.63 2.25 -5.81
N ARG A 50 4.88 3.55 -5.67
CA ARG A 50 6.16 4.14 -5.99
C ARG A 50 7.15 3.76 -4.90
N LEU A 51 8.21 3.06 -5.28
CA LEU A 51 9.19 2.55 -4.33
C LEU A 51 10.27 3.58 -3.99
N GLN A 52 10.48 4.57 -4.85
CA GLN A 52 11.59 5.53 -4.76
C GLN A 52 11.11 6.96 -4.57
N ASN A 53 11.96 7.78 -3.96
CA ASN A 53 11.80 9.21 -3.87
C ASN A 53 12.25 9.86 -5.20
N LEU A 54 11.46 10.80 -5.70
CA LEU A 54 11.75 11.49 -6.96
C LEU A 54 12.96 12.42 -6.88
N ARG A 55 13.34 12.86 -5.67
CA ARG A 55 14.42 13.82 -5.47
C ARG A 55 15.80 13.20 -5.61
N ASP A 56 15.99 12.02 -5.02
CA ASP A 56 17.30 11.38 -4.85
C ASP A 56 17.34 9.93 -5.38
N GLY A 57 16.21 9.38 -5.84
CA GLY A 57 16.10 8.01 -6.31
C GLY A 57 16.20 6.95 -5.20
N ALA A 58 16.33 7.36 -3.94
CA ALA A 58 16.43 6.43 -2.83
C ALA A 58 15.10 5.73 -2.58
N PHE A 59 15.13 4.48 -2.12
CA PHE A 59 13.90 3.79 -1.71
C PHE A 59 13.24 4.52 -0.54
N LEU A 60 11.91 4.62 -0.59
CA LEU A 60 11.11 5.09 0.54
C LEU A 60 11.25 4.11 1.71
N SER A 61 11.12 4.63 2.93
CA SER A 61 11.14 3.81 4.12
C SER A 61 9.99 2.78 4.10
N TYR A 62 10.20 1.61 4.69
CA TYR A 62 9.18 0.58 4.74
C TYR A 62 7.86 1.07 5.40
N PRO A 63 7.88 1.84 6.51
CA PRO A 63 6.67 2.42 7.07
C PRO A 63 5.92 3.32 6.10
N HIS A 64 6.63 4.13 5.30
CA HIS A 64 6.00 4.97 4.28
C HIS A 64 5.30 4.12 3.22
N LEU A 65 5.97 3.07 2.74
CA LEU A 65 5.42 2.15 1.74
C LEU A 65 4.18 1.41 2.26
N VAL A 66 4.21 0.98 3.52
CA VAL A 66 3.06 0.32 4.17
C VAL A 66 1.91 1.29 4.37
N HIS A 67 2.19 2.54 4.76
CA HIS A 67 1.15 3.56 4.90
C HIS A 67 0.42 3.79 3.56
N THR A 68 1.17 3.93 2.47
CA THR A 68 0.63 4.03 1.10
C THR A 68 -0.14 2.76 0.71
N LEU A 69 0.40 1.57 0.97
CA LEU A 69 -0.29 0.31 0.71
C LEU A 69 -1.67 0.27 1.40
N CYS A 70 -1.75 0.64 2.68
CA CYS A 70 -3.00 0.62 3.44
C CYS A 70 -4.04 1.58 2.83
N HIS A 71 -3.58 2.76 2.40
CA HIS A 71 -4.41 3.74 1.69
C HIS A 71 -5.00 3.16 0.40
N GLU A 72 -4.15 2.57 -0.46
CA GLU A 72 -4.61 1.99 -1.73
C GLU A 72 -5.50 0.75 -1.51
N MET A 73 -5.26 -0.02 -0.45
CA MET A 73 -6.12 -1.14 -0.08
C MET A 73 -7.51 -0.70 0.39
N ALA A 74 -7.66 0.47 1.01
CA ALA A 74 -8.97 1.02 1.34
C ALA A 74 -9.77 1.42 0.09
N HIS A 75 -9.09 1.81 -1.00
CA HIS A 75 -9.73 2.08 -2.29
C HIS A 75 -10.37 0.85 -2.93
N LEU A 76 -9.99 -0.37 -2.54
CA LEU A 76 -10.65 -1.60 -3.00
C LEU A 76 -12.12 -1.71 -2.57
N LYS A 77 -12.55 -0.93 -1.56
CA LYS A 77 -13.95 -0.83 -1.10
C LYS A 77 -14.54 0.56 -1.25
N HIS A 78 -13.74 1.61 -1.10
CA HIS A 78 -14.22 2.98 -1.07
C HIS A 78 -13.38 3.87 -1.99
N MET A 79 -13.90 4.19 -3.18
CA MET A 79 -13.18 5.01 -4.17
C MET A 79 -12.93 6.43 -3.67
N ASN A 80 -13.92 7.04 -3.01
CA ASN A 80 -13.83 8.41 -2.51
C ASN A 80 -13.31 8.43 -1.06
N HIS A 81 -12.48 9.42 -0.71
CA HIS A 81 -11.91 9.65 0.64
C HIS A 81 -12.94 10.12 1.69
N GLY A 82 -14.18 9.65 1.61
CA GLY A 82 -15.25 9.91 2.57
C GLY A 82 -15.05 9.18 3.90
N ARG A 83 -16.07 9.24 4.77
CA ARG A 83 -16.00 8.66 6.12
C ARG A 83 -15.65 7.17 6.11
N HIS A 84 -16.34 6.37 5.30
CA HIS A 84 -16.07 4.91 5.21
C HIS A 84 -14.64 4.58 4.77
N PHE A 85 -14.05 5.38 3.87
CA PHE A 85 -12.65 5.23 3.49
C PHE A 85 -11.73 5.48 4.68
N LYS A 86 -11.96 6.58 5.41
CA LYS A 86 -11.13 6.97 6.56
C LYS A 86 -11.20 5.93 7.67
N ASP A 87 -12.40 5.41 7.93
CA ASP A 87 -12.65 4.38 8.93
C ASP A 87 -11.88 3.11 8.55
N LEU A 88 -12.07 2.59 7.33
CA LEU A 88 -11.37 1.39 6.85
C LEU A 88 -9.84 1.57 6.82
N ASN A 89 -9.33 2.71 6.34
CA ASN A 89 -7.89 2.97 6.32
C ASN A 89 -7.30 3.01 7.74
N THR A 90 -8.02 3.61 8.69
CA THR A 90 -7.61 3.65 10.10
C THR A 90 -7.58 2.24 10.71
N GLU A 91 -8.59 1.43 10.45
CA GLU A 91 -8.64 0.04 10.91
C GLU A 91 -7.49 -0.79 10.33
N ILE A 92 -7.23 -0.67 9.03
CA ILE A 92 -6.12 -1.36 8.37
C ILE A 92 -4.78 -0.96 9.00
N LEU A 93 -4.54 0.35 9.20
CA LEU A 93 -3.30 0.86 9.79
C LEU A 93 -3.12 0.40 11.24
N SER A 94 -4.19 0.40 12.05
CA SER A 94 -4.14 -0.10 13.43
C SER A 94 -3.75 -1.57 13.46
N TRP A 95 -4.44 -2.39 12.67
CA TRP A 95 -4.16 -3.82 12.58
C TRP A 95 -2.75 -4.09 12.06
N ALA A 96 -2.28 -3.35 11.04
CA ALA A 96 -0.92 -3.47 10.52
C ALA A 96 0.13 -3.13 11.60
N ARG A 97 -0.14 -2.14 12.45
CA ARG A 97 0.72 -1.78 13.58
C ARG A 97 0.80 -2.89 14.61
N GLU A 98 -0.33 -3.43 15.04
CA GLU A 98 -0.41 -4.55 16.00
C GLU A 98 0.33 -5.80 15.51
N ARG A 99 0.47 -5.97 14.20
CA ARG A 99 1.17 -7.09 13.56
C ARG A 99 2.64 -6.82 13.23
N GLY A 100 3.18 -5.67 13.65
CA GLY A 100 4.55 -5.25 13.35
C GLY A 100 4.82 -5.00 11.87
N ILE A 101 3.76 -4.81 11.07
CA ILE A 101 3.86 -4.47 9.64
C ILE A 101 4.11 -2.96 9.49
N TYR A 102 3.41 -2.15 10.28
CA TYR A 102 3.52 -0.69 10.28
C TYR A 102 4.08 -0.17 11.61
N CYS A 103 5.36 0.21 11.62
CA CYS A 103 5.98 0.88 12.75
C CYS A 103 6.17 2.35 12.38
N ARG A 104 5.36 3.24 12.98
CA ARG A 104 5.49 4.68 12.78
C ARG A 104 6.59 5.23 13.66
#